data_AF-A0A533VKJ4-F1
#
_entry.id   AF-A0A533VKJ4-F1
#
_cell.length_a   1.000
_cell.length_b   1.000
_cell.length_c   1.000
_cell.angle_alpha   90.00
_cell.angle_beta   90.00
_cell.angle_gamma   90.00
#
_symmetry.space_group_name_H-M   'P 1'
#
loop_
_entity.id
_entity.type
_entity.pdbx_description
1 polymer ?
#
loop_
_entity_poly.entity_id
_entity_poly.type
_entity_poly.pdbx_seq_one_letter_code
_entity_poly.pdbx_strand_id
1 'polypeptide(L)'
;MDIREIPDLLSISNFPVGLGGCRNDKTNFDCCEYNITVMDEKLGETVHKVSDHFVKLHHCSLSESNAEVLMQLENMTILRDEQWKLRMMLSKIKEKSTQILSSYTQSCLVDAGIFANKARDAVKIKDPFAAVWTKCASYFLADALFSINYKRPSPTHMLEMTRKMKKDKINQNFSLIHQILGIERTSTSLLSRMVKSTMGFSDMTEGNGHSEIIKMKHDYMIENSLLADCYFYLGYINRNNVIKIKNRLHKNPEYIHVLKVGLDIESDPLVTDKQAITLLQCANELLVHTNHR
;
A
#
# COMPACT_ATOMS: atom_id res chain seq x y z
N MET A 1 8.30 24.37 7.35
CA MET A 1 7.17 24.65 6.45
C MET A 1 5.92 24.70 7.29
N ASP A 2 5.13 25.78 7.22
CA ASP A 2 3.79 25.76 7.81
C ASP A 2 2.86 24.98 6.88
N ILE A 3 2.33 23.87 7.38
CA ILE A 3 1.43 23.00 6.62
C ILE A 3 0.14 23.72 6.18
N ARG A 4 -0.24 24.78 6.89
CA ARG A 4 -1.43 25.59 6.57
C ARG A 4 -1.27 26.39 5.29
N GLU A 5 -0.03 26.59 4.82
CA GLU A 5 0.26 27.31 3.56
C GLU A 5 0.16 26.40 2.33
N ILE A 6 0.20 25.06 2.51
CA ILE A 6 0.16 24.11 1.38
C ILE A 6 -1.03 24.34 0.44
N PRO A 7 -2.27 24.57 0.93
CA PRO A 7 -3.41 24.80 0.05
C PRO A 7 -3.21 26.00 -0.90
N ASP A 8 -2.57 27.07 -0.42
CA ASP A 8 -2.30 28.25 -1.24
C ASP A 8 -1.12 27.99 -2.20
N LEU A 9 -0.04 27.37 -1.72
CA LEU A 9 1.14 27.02 -2.53
C LEU A 9 0.82 26.08 -3.68
N LEU A 10 -0.15 25.17 -3.50
CA LEU A 10 -0.61 24.25 -4.55
C LEU A 10 -1.85 24.75 -5.31
N SER A 11 -2.31 25.98 -5.05
CA SER A 11 -3.49 26.57 -5.71
C SER A 11 -4.77 25.74 -5.58
N ILE A 12 -4.97 25.10 -4.42
CA ILE A 12 -6.14 24.27 -4.07
C ILE A 12 -6.98 24.87 -2.94
N SER A 13 -6.72 26.13 -2.60
CA SER A 13 -7.38 26.88 -1.54
C SER A 13 -8.89 27.01 -1.67
N ASN A 14 -9.43 26.91 -2.88
CA ASN A 14 -10.87 26.99 -3.12
C ASN A 14 -11.65 25.71 -2.77
N PHE A 15 -10.95 24.66 -2.33
CA PHE A 15 -11.54 23.36 -2.00
C PHE A 15 -11.35 23.01 -0.52
N PRO A 16 -12.17 22.08 0.03
CA PRO A 16 -11.85 21.46 1.30
C PRO A 16 -10.56 20.64 1.19
N VAL A 17 -9.64 20.83 2.13
CA VAL A 17 -8.31 20.21 2.16
C VAL A 17 -8.03 19.66 3.55
N GLY A 18 -7.48 18.45 3.62
CA GLY A 18 -7.00 17.87 4.87
C GLY A 18 -5.62 17.23 4.74
N LEU A 19 -4.96 17.07 5.88
CA LEU A 19 -3.75 16.30 6.07
C LEU A 19 -4.08 14.91 6.65
N GLY A 20 -3.58 13.87 6.00
CA GLY A 20 -3.66 12.49 6.46
C GLY A 20 -2.29 11.83 6.65
N GLY A 21 -2.30 10.49 6.68
CA GLY A 21 -1.09 9.67 6.76
C GLY A 21 -0.32 9.78 8.09
N CYS A 22 0.90 9.25 8.12
CA CYS A 22 1.68 9.13 9.36
C CYS A 22 2.13 10.48 9.96
N ARG A 23 2.25 11.55 9.14
CA ARG A 23 2.54 12.91 9.65
C ARG A 23 1.36 13.50 10.43
N ASN A 24 0.12 13.20 10.00
CA ASN A 24 -1.08 13.54 10.78
C ASN A 24 -1.09 12.82 12.13
N ASP A 25 -0.76 11.54 12.11
CA ASP A 25 -0.83 10.66 13.27
C ASP A 25 0.38 10.80 14.21
N LYS A 26 1.39 11.61 13.83
CA LYS A 26 2.65 11.82 14.54
C LYS A 26 3.46 10.54 14.74
N THR A 27 3.37 9.63 13.78
CA THR A 27 4.11 8.35 13.73
C THR A 27 5.12 8.31 12.58
N ASN A 28 5.32 9.43 11.90
CA ASN A 28 6.16 9.51 10.71
C ASN A 28 7.65 9.33 11.03
N PHE A 29 8.37 8.78 10.06
CA PHE A 29 9.82 8.95 9.94
C PHE A 29 10.12 10.28 9.24
N ASP A 30 11.39 10.68 9.24
CA ASP A 30 11.82 11.91 8.57
C ASP A 30 11.61 11.82 7.05
N CYS A 31 11.76 10.63 6.47
CA CYS A 31 11.53 10.35 5.06
C CYS A 31 10.05 10.31 4.64
N CYS A 32 9.10 10.51 5.54
CA CYS A 32 7.70 10.46 5.15
C CYS A 32 7.29 11.77 4.46
N GLU A 33 6.57 11.65 3.37
CA GLU A 33 5.92 12.77 2.69
C GLU A 33 4.71 13.30 3.48
N TYR A 34 4.29 14.52 3.16
CA TYR A 34 2.99 15.03 3.58
C TYR A 34 1.91 14.47 2.67
N ASN A 35 0.93 13.76 3.22
CA ASN A 35 -0.22 13.25 2.48
C ASN A 35 -1.38 14.24 2.60
N ILE A 36 -1.64 14.97 1.52
CA ILE A 36 -2.67 16.01 1.45
C ILE A 36 -3.80 15.50 0.57
N THR A 37 -5.04 15.60 1.03
CA THR A 37 -6.21 15.26 0.21
C THR A 37 -7.02 16.52 -0.06
N VAL A 38 -7.31 16.77 -1.33
CA VAL A 38 -8.20 17.83 -1.80
C VAL A 38 -9.52 17.24 -2.26
N MET A 39 -10.63 17.85 -1.82
CA MET A 39 -11.98 17.48 -2.23
C MET A 39 -12.40 18.29 -3.46
N ASP A 40 -11.85 17.95 -4.64
CA ASP A 40 -12.08 18.65 -5.92
C ASP A 40 -12.77 17.79 -6.99
N GLU A 41 -13.35 16.66 -6.59
CA GLU A 41 -14.10 15.73 -7.45
C GLU A 41 -13.26 15.06 -8.57
N LYS A 42 -11.93 15.21 -8.52
CA LYS A 42 -11.02 14.49 -9.41
C LYS A 42 -10.56 13.18 -8.78
N LEU A 43 -9.87 12.38 -9.58
CA LEU A 43 -9.27 11.11 -9.18
C LEU A 43 -7.77 11.12 -9.40
N GLY A 44 -7.06 10.28 -8.65
CA GLY A 44 -5.62 10.07 -8.78
C GLY A 44 -4.81 10.90 -7.79
N GLU A 45 -3.49 10.87 -8.00
CA GLU A 45 -2.52 11.44 -7.07
C GLU A 45 -1.33 12.04 -7.82
N THR A 46 -0.77 13.13 -7.28
CA THR A 46 0.41 13.81 -7.82
C THR A 46 1.43 14.08 -6.72
N VAL A 47 2.70 14.15 -7.07
CA VAL A 47 3.79 14.47 -6.15
C VAL A 47 4.33 15.85 -6.46
N HIS A 48 4.43 16.67 -5.41
CA HIS A 48 4.94 18.04 -5.47
C HIS A 48 6.09 18.20 -4.49
N LYS A 49 7.11 18.98 -4.87
CA LYS A 49 8.15 19.40 -3.95
C LYS A 49 7.85 20.82 -3.48
N VAL A 50 7.63 20.98 -2.18
CA VAL A 50 7.34 22.27 -1.55
C VAL A 50 8.44 22.55 -0.54
N SER A 51 9.27 23.55 -0.83
CA SER A 51 10.55 23.75 -0.13
C SER A 51 11.39 22.46 -0.18
N ASP A 52 11.84 21.94 0.97
CA ASP A 52 12.61 20.69 1.07
C ASP A 52 11.76 19.45 1.33
N HIS A 53 10.42 19.55 1.27
CA HIS A 53 9.52 18.45 1.59
C HIS A 53 8.74 17.96 0.37
N PHE A 54 8.50 16.65 0.32
CA PHE A 54 7.56 16.07 -0.61
C PHE A 54 6.13 16.15 -0.07
N VAL A 55 5.22 16.56 -0.95
CA VAL A 55 3.78 16.56 -0.73
C VAL A 55 3.16 15.62 -1.76
N LYS A 56 2.53 14.56 -1.29
CA LYS A 56 1.69 13.70 -2.11
C LYS A 56 0.25 14.19 -2.02
N LEU A 57 -0.23 14.77 -3.12
CA LEU A 57 -1.57 15.33 -3.25
C LEU A 57 -2.51 14.27 -3.82
N HIS A 58 -3.54 13.93 -3.06
CA HIS A 58 -4.61 13.00 -3.42
C HIS A 58 -5.86 13.78 -3.79
N HIS A 59 -6.50 13.38 -4.88
CA HIS A 59 -7.79 13.93 -5.30
C HIS A 59 -8.92 13.00 -4.86
N CYS A 60 -9.96 13.57 -4.27
CA CYS A 60 -11.09 12.81 -3.75
C CYS A 60 -12.42 13.53 -4.00
N SER A 61 -13.50 12.75 -4.07
CA SER A 61 -14.87 13.23 -4.13
C SER A 61 -15.49 13.27 -2.74
N LEU A 62 -16.31 14.28 -2.45
CA LEU A 62 -17.15 14.27 -1.24
C LEU A 62 -18.19 13.15 -1.23
N SER A 63 -18.40 12.49 -2.38
CA SER A 63 -19.28 11.32 -2.55
C SER A 63 -18.55 9.97 -2.52
N GLU A 64 -17.26 9.96 -2.14
CA GLU A 64 -16.48 8.73 -2.03
C GLU A 64 -17.18 7.66 -1.16
N SER A 65 -17.12 6.41 -1.64
CA SER A 65 -17.77 5.25 -1.02
C SER A 65 -16.85 4.03 -0.93
N ASN A 66 -15.68 4.07 -1.58
CA ASN A 66 -14.69 3.00 -1.51
C ASN A 66 -14.08 2.93 -0.11
N ALA A 67 -14.20 1.77 0.53
CA ALA A 67 -13.76 1.54 1.90
C ALA A 67 -12.24 1.74 2.09
N GLU A 68 -11.42 1.39 1.10
CA GLU A 68 -9.96 1.63 1.14
C GLU A 68 -9.66 3.12 1.21
N VAL A 69 -10.29 3.92 0.34
CA VAL A 69 -10.09 5.38 0.32
C VAL A 69 -10.63 6.01 1.59
N LEU A 70 -11.86 5.68 2.00
CA LEU A 70 -12.48 6.23 3.21
C LEU A 70 -11.66 5.94 4.47
N MET A 71 -11.05 4.76 4.57
CA MET A 71 -10.15 4.42 5.68
C MET A 71 -8.90 5.31 5.70
N GLN A 72 -8.38 5.73 4.53
CA GLN A 72 -7.25 6.68 4.49
C GLN A 72 -7.63 8.08 4.97
N LEU A 73 -8.91 8.46 4.84
CA LEU A 73 -9.41 9.76 5.27
C LEU A 73 -9.70 9.85 6.78
N GLU A 74 -9.68 8.72 7.49
CA GLU A 74 -9.99 8.69 8.91
C GLU A 74 -9.02 9.58 9.73
N ASN A 75 -9.56 10.34 10.68
CA ASN A 75 -8.83 11.22 11.60
C ASN A 75 -7.95 12.29 10.93
N MET A 76 -8.21 12.63 9.66
CA MET A 76 -7.51 13.71 8.98
C MET A 76 -7.65 15.06 9.70
N THR A 77 -6.56 15.81 9.76
CA THR A 77 -6.57 17.20 10.21
C THR A 77 -7.05 18.09 9.08
N ILE A 78 -8.15 18.82 9.29
CA ILE A 78 -8.67 19.79 8.32
C ILE A 78 -7.71 20.98 8.25
N LEU A 79 -7.21 21.28 7.05
CA LEU A 79 -6.41 22.46 6.76
C LEU A 79 -7.30 23.61 6.26
N ARG A 80 -8.30 23.29 5.43
CA ARG A 80 -9.28 24.25 4.91
C ARG A 80 -10.63 23.57 4.69
N ASP A 81 -11.73 24.21 5.11
CA ASP A 81 -13.09 23.68 4.93
C ASP A 81 -14.12 24.77 5.25
N GLU A 82 -14.20 25.81 4.43
CA GLU A 82 -15.03 26.99 4.70
C GLU A 82 -16.53 26.66 4.83
N GLN A 83 -16.99 25.62 4.11
CA GLN A 83 -18.38 25.19 4.06
C GLN A 83 -18.69 23.97 4.95
N TRP A 84 -17.72 23.53 5.75
CA TRP A 84 -17.82 22.38 6.68
C TRP A 84 -18.13 21.03 6.00
N LYS A 85 -17.94 20.94 4.69
CA LYS A 85 -18.25 19.75 3.89
C LYS A 85 -17.33 18.59 4.26
N LEU A 86 -16.03 18.86 4.39
CA LEU A 86 -15.05 17.86 4.80
C LEU A 86 -15.29 17.42 6.25
N ARG A 87 -15.58 18.35 7.16
CA ARG A 87 -15.95 18.06 8.55
C ARG A 87 -17.15 17.11 8.64
N MET A 88 -18.19 17.36 7.85
CA MET A 88 -19.37 16.49 7.81
C MET A 88 -19.03 15.09 7.28
N MET A 89 -18.21 15.00 6.22
CA MET A 89 -17.74 13.72 5.68
C MET A 89 -16.93 12.94 6.71
N LEU A 90 -15.95 13.57 7.38
CA LEU A 90 -15.13 12.96 8.41
C LEU A 90 -15.96 12.47 9.61
N SER A 91 -17.01 13.20 9.98
CA SER A 91 -17.96 12.75 11.03
C SER A 91 -18.67 11.46 10.64
N LYS A 92 -19.12 11.35 9.37
CA LYS A 92 -19.76 10.13 8.86
C LYS A 92 -18.79 8.96 8.78
N ILE A 93 -17.54 9.21 8.37
CA ILE A 93 -16.48 8.19 8.36
C ILE A 93 -16.26 7.66 9.78
N LYS A 94 -16.13 8.56 10.77
CA LYS A 94 -15.95 8.17 12.17
C LYS A 94 -17.11 7.33 12.70
N GLU A 95 -18.35 7.73 12.41
CA GLU A 95 -19.56 6.99 12.79
C GLU A 95 -19.60 5.59 12.18
N LYS A 96 -19.12 5.44 10.94
CA LYS A 96 -19.11 4.17 10.19
C LYS A 96 -17.77 3.44 10.20
N SER A 97 -16.83 3.84 11.05
CA SER A 97 -15.43 3.35 11.05
C SER A 97 -15.35 1.82 11.06
N THR A 98 -16.09 1.15 11.95
CA THR A 98 -16.14 -0.33 12.02
C THR A 98 -16.67 -0.97 10.74
N GLN A 99 -17.69 -0.37 10.12
CA GLN A 99 -18.25 -0.88 8.86
C GLN A 99 -17.27 -0.71 7.70
N ILE A 100 -16.63 0.46 7.60
CA ILE A 100 -15.59 0.75 6.60
C ILE A 100 -14.43 -0.25 6.74
N LEU A 101 -13.95 -0.45 7.97
CA LEU A 101 -12.87 -1.38 8.26
C LEU A 101 -13.26 -2.83 7.92
N SER A 102 -14.48 -3.26 8.24
CA SER A 102 -14.99 -4.58 7.89
C SER A 102 -15.05 -4.77 6.37
N SER A 103 -15.64 -3.81 5.64
CA SER A 103 -15.69 -3.84 4.17
C SER A 103 -14.30 -3.86 3.54
N TYR A 104 -13.36 -3.06 4.05
CA TYR A 104 -11.98 -3.05 3.58
C TYR A 104 -11.29 -4.40 3.84
N THR A 105 -11.46 -4.96 5.04
CA THR A 105 -10.91 -6.28 5.40
C THR A 105 -11.42 -7.36 4.45
N GLN A 106 -12.73 -7.40 4.21
CA GLN A 106 -13.34 -8.38 3.31
C GLN A 106 -12.82 -8.21 1.87
N SER A 107 -12.72 -6.98 1.38
CA SER A 107 -12.15 -6.71 0.04
C SER A 107 -10.72 -7.23 -0.07
N CYS A 108 -9.88 -6.97 0.94
CA CYS A 108 -8.49 -7.44 0.96
C CYS A 108 -8.41 -8.98 0.97
N LEU A 109 -9.24 -9.66 1.76
CA LEU A 109 -9.26 -11.12 1.81
C LEU A 109 -9.74 -11.73 0.48
N VAL A 110 -10.76 -11.14 -0.14
CA VAL A 110 -11.25 -11.53 -1.46
C VAL A 110 -10.17 -11.33 -2.52
N ASP A 111 -9.51 -10.17 -2.56
CA ASP A 111 -8.43 -9.90 -3.50
C ASP A 111 -7.24 -10.84 -3.27
N ALA A 112 -6.85 -11.12 -2.02
CA ALA A 112 -5.83 -12.11 -1.71
C ALA A 112 -6.17 -13.48 -2.30
N GLY A 113 -7.41 -13.94 -2.15
CA GLY A 113 -7.90 -15.19 -2.74
C GLY A 113 -7.93 -15.18 -4.28
N ILE A 114 -8.36 -14.07 -4.90
CA ILE A 114 -8.36 -13.89 -6.36
C ILE A 114 -6.93 -13.98 -6.90
N PHE A 115 -5.99 -13.23 -6.32
CA PHE A 115 -4.60 -13.22 -6.80
C PHE A 115 -3.88 -14.54 -6.51
N ALA A 116 -4.18 -15.22 -5.40
CA ALA A 116 -3.69 -16.56 -5.14
C ALA A 116 -4.17 -17.56 -6.20
N ASN A 117 -5.46 -17.55 -6.55
CA ASN A 117 -5.96 -18.42 -7.64
C ASN A 117 -5.35 -18.05 -9.00
N LYS A 118 -5.21 -16.75 -9.29
CA LYS A 118 -4.55 -16.28 -10.51
C LYS A 118 -3.10 -16.77 -10.60
N ALA A 119 -2.37 -16.80 -9.49
CA ALA A 119 -1.02 -17.36 -9.44
C ALA A 119 -1.01 -18.84 -9.80
N ARG A 120 -1.94 -19.64 -9.25
CA ARG A 120 -2.04 -21.08 -9.53
C ARG A 120 -2.38 -21.36 -10.99
N ASP A 121 -3.32 -20.62 -11.56
CA ASP A 121 -3.67 -20.77 -12.96
C ASP A 121 -2.51 -20.35 -13.88
N ALA A 122 -1.81 -19.27 -13.52
CA ALA A 122 -0.59 -18.83 -14.20
C ALA A 122 0.53 -19.90 -14.15
N VAL A 123 0.71 -20.61 -13.03
CA VAL A 123 1.66 -21.74 -12.95
C VAL A 123 1.34 -22.83 -13.98
N LYS A 124 0.07 -23.22 -14.12
CA LYS A 124 -0.35 -24.30 -15.06
C LYS A 124 0.03 -24.00 -16.50
N ILE A 125 -0.05 -22.73 -16.90
CA ILE A 125 0.27 -22.28 -18.26
C ILE A 125 1.70 -21.71 -18.38
N LYS A 126 2.52 -21.84 -17.33
CA LYS A 126 3.89 -21.30 -17.27
C LYS A 126 3.97 -19.79 -17.56
N ASP A 127 2.95 -19.05 -17.13
CA ASP A 127 2.92 -17.59 -17.23
C ASP A 127 3.99 -16.99 -16.29
N PRO A 128 4.90 -16.15 -16.81
CA PRO A 128 5.98 -15.62 -16.02
C PRO A 128 5.52 -14.69 -14.88
N PHE A 129 4.28 -14.19 -14.90
CA PHE A 129 3.70 -13.38 -13.84
C PHE A 129 3.13 -14.20 -12.66
N ALA A 130 3.22 -15.53 -12.67
CA ALA A 130 2.67 -16.39 -11.61
C ALA A 130 3.10 -15.93 -10.20
N ALA A 131 4.40 -15.75 -9.97
CA ALA A 131 4.92 -15.31 -8.69
C ALA A 131 4.64 -13.82 -8.38
N VAL A 132 4.40 -12.98 -9.40
CA VAL A 132 3.90 -11.60 -9.18
C VAL A 132 2.55 -11.67 -8.49
N TRP A 133 1.65 -12.54 -8.94
CA TRP A 133 0.33 -12.72 -8.34
C TRP A 133 0.42 -13.27 -6.91
N THR A 134 1.36 -14.17 -6.63
CA THR A 134 1.62 -14.65 -5.26
C THR A 134 2.07 -13.53 -4.32
N LYS A 135 3.00 -12.65 -4.77
CA LYS A 135 3.42 -11.47 -3.98
C LYS A 135 2.25 -10.51 -3.77
N CYS A 136 1.44 -10.24 -4.80
CA CYS A 136 0.24 -9.41 -4.65
C CYS A 136 -0.72 -9.97 -3.60
N ALA A 137 -1.02 -11.27 -3.65
CA ALA A 137 -1.88 -11.93 -2.68
C ALA A 137 -1.33 -11.81 -1.24
N SER A 138 -0.02 -11.92 -1.07
CA SER A 138 0.63 -11.77 0.25
C SER A 138 0.46 -10.37 0.83
N TYR A 139 0.57 -9.33 0.01
CA TYR A 139 0.37 -7.95 0.46
C TYR A 139 -1.09 -7.63 0.77
N PHE A 140 -2.05 -8.13 -0.01
CA PHE A 140 -3.48 -8.00 0.35
C PHE A 140 -3.80 -8.73 1.66
N LEU A 141 -3.21 -9.90 1.89
CA LEU A 141 -3.37 -10.61 3.15
C LEU A 141 -2.76 -9.81 4.32
N ALA A 142 -1.63 -9.14 4.10
CA ALA A 142 -1.04 -8.24 5.09
C ALA A 142 -1.98 -7.05 5.42
N ASP A 143 -2.59 -6.43 4.41
CA ASP A 143 -3.58 -5.35 4.61
C ASP A 143 -4.77 -5.83 5.43
N ALA A 144 -5.31 -7.01 5.10
CA ALA A 144 -6.42 -7.62 5.83
C ALA A 144 -6.06 -7.83 7.31
N LEU A 145 -4.88 -8.37 7.60
CA LEU A 145 -4.42 -8.57 8.98
C LEU A 145 -4.24 -7.24 9.72
N PHE A 146 -3.70 -6.20 9.08
CA PHE A 146 -3.63 -4.87 9.65
C PHE A 146 -5.02 -4.34 10.02
N SER A 147 -5.95 -4.47 9.08
CA SER A 147 -7.33 -4.05 9.25
C SER A 147 -8.04 -4.82 10.38
N ILE A 148 -7.84 -6.13 10.50
CA ILE A 148 -8.35 -6.97 11.62
C ILE A 148 -7.85 -6.47 12.99
N ASN A 149 -6.65 -5.87 13.03
CA ASN A 149 -6.07 -5.27 14.22
C ASN A 149 -6.46 -3.79 14.42
N TYR A 150 -7.47 -3.30 13.68
CA TYR A 150 -7.89 -1.89 13.71
C TYR A 150 -6.73 -0.93 13.40
N LYS A 151 -5.84 -1.35 12.48
CA LYS A 151 -4.72 -0.55 11.99
C LYS A 151 -4.89 -0.28 10.50
N ARG A 152 -4.70 0.97 10.12
CA ARG A 152 -4.58 1.38 8.72
C ARG A 152 -3.23 0.90 8.16
N PRO A 153 -3.19 0.21 7.00
CA PRO A 153 -1.95 -0.12 6.32
C PRO A 153 -1.13 1.15 6.00
N SER A 154 0.16 1.10 6.28
CA SER A 154 1.12 2.16 6.00
C SER A 154 2.46 1.52 5.63
N PRO A 155 2.79 1.36 4.33
CA PRO A 155 3.87 0.47 3.89
C PRO A 155 5.23 0.75 4.53
N THR A 156 5.52 2.03 4.79
CA THR A 156 6.74 2.50 5.44
C THR A 156 6.87 2.04 6.90
N HIS A 157 5.75 1.80 7.59
CA HIS A 157 5.68 1.52 9.03
C HIS A 157 5.16 0.12 9.37
N MET A 158 4.63 -0.63 8.39
CA MET A 158 3.94 -1.89 8.66
C MET A 158 4.82 -2.90 9.41
N LEU A 159 6.05 -3.17 8.97
CA LEU A 159 6.90 -4.13 9.70
C LEU A 159 7.23 -3.70 11.13
N GLU A 160 7.43 -2.40 11.37
CA GLU A 160 7.61 -1.89 12.72
C GLU A 160 6.35 -2.10 13.58
N MET A 161 5.18 -1.86 13.00
CA MET A 161 3.90 -2.02 13.68
C MET A 161 3.60 -3.49 14.00
N THR A 162 3.90 -4.44 13.09
CA THR A 162 3.66 -5.88 13.34
C THR A 162 4.48 -6.39 14.53
N ARG A 163 5.70 -5.90 14.73
CA ARG A 163 6.55 -6.25 15.90
C ARG A 163 5.90 -5.89 17.24
N LYS A 164 5.01 -4.89 17.25
CA LYS A 164 4.30 -4.39 18.45
C LYS A 164 2.91 -5.03 18.62
N MET A 165 2.44 -5.82 17.66
CA MET A 165 1.12 -6.45 17.73
C MET A 165 1.08 -7.61 18.72
N LYS A 166 -0.13 -7.92 19.20
CA LYS A 166 -0.38 -9.06 20.08
C LYS A 166 0.03 -10.36 19.38
N LYS A 167 0.75 -11.23 20.08
CA LYS A 167 1.09 -12.58 19.61
C LYS A 167 -0.11 -13.51 19.81
N ASP A 168 -0.97 -13.61 18.80
CA ASP A 168 -2.09 -14.54 18.77
C ASP A 168 -2.13 -15.32 17.45
N LYS A 169 -3.08 -16.26 17.33
CA LYS A 169 -3.21 -17.14 16.16
C LYS A 169 -3.46 -16.37 14.86
N ILE A 170 -4.13 -15.22 14.93
CA ILE A 170 -4.42 -14.40 13.75
C ILE A 170 -3.13 -13.72 13.29
N ASN A 171 -2.41 -13.08 14.22
CA ASN A 171 -1.19 -12.34 13.91
C ASN A 171 0.02 -13.24 13.58
N GLN A 172 -0.02 -14.53 13.95
CA GLN A 172 0.96 -15.51 13.47
C GLN A 172 0.96 -15.66 11.94
N ASN A 173 -0.12 -15.30 11.24
CA ASN A 173 -0.15 -15.31 9.77
C ASN A 173 0.83 -14.29 9.14
N PHE A 174 1.31 -13.28 9.88
CA PHE A 174 2.39 -12.43 9.38
C PHE A 174 3.69 -13.20 9.12
N SER A 175 3.99 -14.23 9.92
CA SER A 175 5.19 -15.06 9.70
C SER A 175 5.13 -15.80 8.36
N LEU A 176 3.95 -16.32 8.00
CA LEU A 176 3.70 -16.92 6.69
C LEU A 176 3.94 -15.91 5.57
N ILE A 177 3.37 -14.71 5.69
CA ILE A 177 3.55 -13.63 4.71
C ILE A 177 5.03 -13.28 4.57
N HIS A 178 5.74 -13.08 5.68
CA HIS A 178 7.16 -12.72 5.65
C HIS A 178 8.02 -13.78 4.96
N GLN A 179 7.74 -15.06 5.22
CA GLN A 179 8.41 -16.18 4.57
C GLN A 179 8.13 -16.22 3.06
N ILE A 180 6.88 -16.02 2.62
CA ILE A 180 6.54 -16.00 1.19
C ILE A 180 7.15 -14.78 0.50
N LEU A 181 7.17 -13.64 1.19
CA LEU A 181 7.82 -12.44 0.69
C LEU A 181 9.34 -12.61 0.63
N GLY A 182 9.94 -13.43 1.49
CA GLY A 182 11.39 -13.68 1.56
C GLY A 182 12.13 -12.53 2.23
N ILE A 183 11.54 -11.89 3.24
CA ILE A 183 12.09 -10.67 3.86
C ILE A 183 13.45 -10.94 4.53
N GLU A 184 13.69 -12.18 4.97
CA GLU A 184 14.92 -12.63 5.62
C GLU A 184 16.17 -12.60 4.72
N ARG A 185 16.02 -12.63 3.39
CA ARG A 185 17.17 -12.63 2.45
C ARG A 185 17.65 -11.22 2.09
N THR A 186 17.12 -10.20 2.77
CA THR A 186 17.39 -8.81 2.44
C THR A 186 18.87 -8.46 2.61
N SER A 187 19.42 -7.78 1.61
CA SER A 187 20.77 -7.21 1.63
C SER A 187 20.78 -5.84 0.96
N THR A 188 21.77 -5.01 1.29
CA THR A 188 21.93 -3.68 0.68
C THR A 188 22.08 -3.75 -0.85
N SER A 189 22.79 -4.77 -1.36
CA SER A 189 22.98 -4.99 -2.80
C SER A 189 21.68 -5.40 -3.52
N LEU A 190 20.82 -6.17 -2.85
CA LEU A 190 19.50 -6.51 -3.34
C LEU A 190 18.59 -5.27 -3.37
N LEU A 191 18.52 -4.53 -2.26
CA LEU A 191 17.69 -3.32 -2.15
C LEU A 191 18.07 -2.25 -3.17
N SER A 192 19.37 -2.06 -3.43
CA SER A 192 19.85 -1.14 -4.46
C SER A 192 19.37 -1.50 -5.88
N ARG A 193 19.19 -2.80 -6.17
CA ARG A 193 18.61 -3.24 -7.44
C ARG A 193 17.09 -3.11 -7.43
N MET A 194 16.45 -3.52 -6.35
CA MET A 194 14.98 -3.41 -6.19
C MET A 194 14.52 -1.97 -6.35
N VAL A 195 15.16 -0.99 -5.68
CA VAL A 195 14.73 0.41 -5.74
C VAL A 195 14.77 0.97 -7.16
N LYS A 196 15.82 0.66 -7.94
CA LYS A 196 15.92 1.09 -9.34
C LYS A 196 14.76 0.53 -10.18
N SER A 197 14.43 -0.75 -9.98
CA SER A 197 13.31 -1.38 -10.66
C SER A 197 11.96 -0.84 -10.19
N THR A 198 11.78 -0.61 -8.89
CA THR A 198 10.54 -0.05 -8.32
C THR A 198 10.30 1.38 -8.80
N MET A 199 11.35 2.22 -8.85
CA MET A 199 11.27 3.57 -9.41
C MET A 199 10.91 3.52 -10.90
N GLY A 200 11.63 2.73 -11.70
CA GLY A 200 11.32 2.59 -13.13
C GLY A 200 9.91 2.05 -13.38
N PHE A 201 9.44 1.10 -12.56
CA PHE A 201 8.06 0.61 -12.63
C PHE A 201 7.03 1.67 -12.29
N SER A 202 7.26 2.42 -11.21
CA SER A 202 6.44 3.58 -10.83
C SER A 202 6.37 4.61 -11.96
N ASP A 203 7.49 4.98 -12.58
CA ASP A 203 7.51 5.94 -13.69
C ASP A 203 6.72 5.43 -14.91
N MET A 204 6.82 4.13 -15.23
CA MET A 204 6.07 3.52 -16.35
C MET A 204 4.56 3.40 -16.08
N THR A 205 4.14 3.24 -14.82
CA THR A 205 2.71 2.99 -14.48
C THR A 205 1.97 4.22 -13.97
N GLU A 206 2.64 5.08 -13.20
CA GLU A 206 2.05 6.23 -12.52
C GLU A 206 2.48 7.54 -13.17
N GLY A 207 3.78 7.69 -13.49
CA GLY A 207 4.32 8.86 -14.18
C GLY A 207 4.08 10.20 -13.47
N ASN A 208 3.97 10.19 -12.13
CA ASN A 208 3.48 11.32 -11.33
C ASN A 208 4.50 11.85 -10.29
N GLY A 209 5.79 11.48 -10.41
CA GLY A 209 6.86 11.87 -9.50
C GLY A 209 7.03 10.99 -8.25
N HIS A 210 6.26 9.89 -8.12
CA HIS A 210 6.33 8.99 -6.97
C HIS A 210 7.69 8.27 -6.82
N SER A 211 8.45 8.11 -7.90
CA SER A 211 9.83 7.60 -7.88
C SER A 211 10.77 8.39 -6.97
N GLU A 212 10.58 9.70 -6.80
CA GLU A 212 11.38 10.52 -5.89
C GLU A 212 11.12 10.18 -4.42
N ILE A 213 9.85 9.96 -4.05
CA ILE A 213 9.47 9.51 -2.70
C ILE A 213 10.00 8.09 -2.45
N ILE A 214 9.91 7.20 -3.44
CA ILE A 214 10.44 5.84 -3.36
C ILE A 214 11.94 5.86 -3.05
N LYS A 215 12.70 6.70 -3.77
CA LYS A 215 14.14 6.88 -3.53
C LYS A 215 14.42 7.42 -2.13
N MET A 216 13.74 8.49 -1.72
CA MET A 216 13.93 9.10 -0.40
C MET A 216 13.69 8.09 0.73
N LYS A 217 12.61 7.31 0.66
CA LYS A 217 12.30 6.28 1.66
C LYS A 217 13.31 5.15 1.67
N HIS A 218 13.75 4.70 0.50
CA HIS A 218 14.81 3.72 0.39
C HIS A 218 16.09 4.21 1.08
N ASP A 219 16.58 5.39 0.71
CA ASP A 219 17.86 5.91 1.22
C ASP A 219 17.83 6.04 2.75
N TYR A 220 16.76 6.62 3.30
CA TYR A 220 16.56 6.71 4.75
C TYR A 220 16.57 5.34 5.43
N MET A 221 15.87 4.35 4.88
CA MET A 221 15.82 3.01 5.50
C MET A 221 17.17 2.29 5.43
N ILE A 222 17.95 2.49 4.36
CA ILE A 222 19.32 1.98 4.27
C ILE A 222 20.22 2.63 5.32
N GLU A 223 20.20 3.96 5.42
CA GLU A 223 21.00 4.74 6.37
C GLU A 223 20.69 4.37 7.83
N ASN A 224 19.43 4.04 8.12
CA ASN A 224 18.98 3.65 9.45
C ASN A 224 18.98 2.13 9.70
N SER A 225 19.59 1.33 8.82
CA SER A 225 19.67 -0.14 8.94
C SER A 225 18.30 -0.86 9.00
N LEU A 226 17.25 -0.24 8.46
CA LEU A 226 15.88 -0.76 8.38
C LEU A 226 15.69 -1.61 7.11
N LEU A 227 16.58 -2.58 6.89
CA LEU A 227 16.66 -3.31 5.62
C LEU A 227 15.37 -4.08 5.31
N ALA A 228 14.86 -4.84 6.29
CA ALA A 228 13.62 -5.60 6.15
C ALA A 228 12.42 -4.69 5.83
N ASP A 229 12.33 -3.54 6.50
CA ASP A 229 11.29 -2.54 6.29
C ASP A 229 11.38 -1.95 4.87
N CYS A 230 12.60 -1.71 4.38
CA CYS A 230 12.86 -1.29 2.99
C CYS A 230 12.40 -2.34 1.97
N TYR A 231 12.74 -3.61 2.20
CA TYR A 231 12.32 -4.72 1.33
C TYR A 231 10.79 -4.81 1.24
N PHE A 232 10.12 -4.78 2.40
CA PHE A 232 8.68 -4.82 2.47
C PHE A 232 8.03 -3.63 1.75
N TYR A 233 8.54 -2.41 2.02
CA TYR A 233 8.08 -1.18 1.39
C TYR A 233 8.17 -1.26 -0.14
N LEU A 234 9.34 -1.61 -0.69
CA LEU A 234 9.55 -1.66 -2.15
C LEU A 234 8.63 -2.68 -2.83
N GLY A 235 8.48 -3.87 -2.25
CA GLY A 235 7.55 -4.86 -2.81
C GLY A 235 6.09 -4.44 -2.70
N TYR A 236 5.70 -3.72 -1.63
CA TYR A 236 4.35 -3.17 -1.48
C TYR A 236 4.06 -2.13 -2.58
N ILE A 237 5.00 -1.23 -2.86
CA ILE A 237 4.84 -0.23 -3.93
C ILE A 237 4.69 -0.92 -5.30
N ASN A 238 5.50 -1.95 -5.58
CA ASN A 238 5.33 -2.74 -6.79
C ASN A 238 3.96 -3.41 -6.87
N ARG A 239 3.44 -3.96 -5.76
CA ARG A 239 2.06 -4.48 -5.72
C ARG A 239 1.07 -3.41 -6.14
N ASN A 240 1.12 -2.22 -5.54
CA ASN A 240 0.19 -1.14 -5.86
C ASN A 240 0.19 -0.82 -7.36
N ASN A 241 1.38 -0.72 -7.96
CA ASN A 241 1.53 -0.44 -9.39
C ASN A 241 1.04 -1.60 -10.27
N VAL A 242 1.31 -2.85 -9.89
CA VAL A 242 0.75 -4.02 -10.58
C VAL A 242 -0.77 -3.98 -10.58
N ILE A 243 -1.41 -3.61 -9.46
CA ILE A 243 -2.88 -3.54 -9.38
C ILE A 243 -3.44 -2.44 -10.28
N LYS A 244 -2.81 -1.26 -10.34
CA LYS A 244 -3.20 -0.16 -11.24
C LYS A 244 -3.23 -0.60 -12.71
N ILE A 245 -2.30 -1.46 -13.12
CA ILE A 245 -2.18 -1.91 -14.52
C ILE A 245 -2.57 -3.38 -14.76
N LYS A 246 -3.26 -4.04 -13.82
CA LYS A 246 -3.49 -5.51 -13.84
C LYS A 246 -4.13 -6.05 -15.14
N ASN A 247 -4.96 -5.23 -15.80
CA ASN A 247 -5.65 -5.57 -17.05
C ASN A 247 -4.80 -5.31 -18.32
N ARG A 248 -3.65 -4.65 -18.18
CA ARG A 248 -2.71 -4.32 -19.25
C ARG A 248 -1.33 -4.95 -19.05
N LEU A 249 -1.12 -5.66 -17.93
CA LEU A 249 0.17 -6.25 -17.56
C LEU A 249 0.71 -7.18 -18.67
N HIS A 250 -0.12 -8.11 -19.17
CA HIS A 250 0.25 -9.03 -20.26
C HIS A 250 0.41 -8.37 -21.63
N LYS A 251 -0.03 -7.12 -21.80
CA LYS A 251 0.15 -6.38 -23.07
C LYS A 251 1.55 -5.80 -23.20
N ASN A 252 2.32 -5.77 -22.11
CA ASN A 252 3.63 -5.15 -22.01
C ASN A 252 4.58 -6.17 -21.35
N PRO A 253 5.06 -7.17 -22.12
CA PRO A 253 5.89 -8.25 -21.60
C PRO A 253 7.13 -7.75 -20.87
N GLU A 254 7.66 -6.58 -21.23
CA GLU A 254 8.82 -5.93 -20.61
C GLU A 254 8.65 -5.68 -19.11
N TYR A 255 7.41 -5.53 -18.61
CA TYR A 255 7.14 -5.37 -17.19
C TYR A 255 7.66 -6.54 -16.36
N ILE A 256 7.73 -7.75 -16.92
CA ILE A 256 8.28 -8.87 -16.18
C ILE A 256 9.76 -8.68 -15.84
N HIS A 257 10.54 -8.05 -16.71
CA HIS A 257 11.97 -7.85 -16.46
C HIS A 257 12.20 -6.93 -15.27
N VAL A 258 11.37 -5.90 -15.16
CA VAL A 258 11.41 -4.95 -14.04
C VAL A 258 10.86 -5.60 -12.77
N LEU A 259 9.72 -6.30 -12.86
CA LEU A 259 9.07 -6.92 -11.70
C LEU A 259 9.86 -8.10 -11.13
N LYS A 260 10.59 -8.86 -11.95
CA LYS A 260 11.49 -9.91 -11.45
C LYS A 260 12.48 -9.38 -10.42
N VAL A 261 13.02 -8.19 -10.65
CA VAL A 261 13.95 -7.54 -9.74
C VAL A 261 13.19 -6.79 -8.64
N GLY A 262 12.18 -6.00 -8.98
CA GLY A 262 11.46 -5.15 -8.02
C GLY A 262 10.68 -5.93 -6.95
N LEU A 263 10.17 -7.12 -7.27
CA LEU A 263 9.49 -8.03 -6.34
C LEU A 263 10.37 -9.20 -5.88
N ASP A 264 11.62 -9.24 -6.33
CA ASP A 264 12.59 -10.28 -6.01
C ASP A 264 11.98 -11.69 -6.24
N ILE A 265 11.60 -11.96 -7.48
CA ILE A 265 10.82 -13.14 -7.81
C ILE A 265 11.74 -14.32 -8.15
N GLU A 266 11.50 -15.45 -7.50
CA GLU A 266 12.06 -16.74 -7.87
C GLU A 266 11.13 -17.47 -8.85
N SER A 267 11.72 -18.24 -9.76
CA SER A 267 11.02 -18.86 -10.89
C SER A 267 10.68 -20.34 -10.69
N ASP A 268 10.64 -20.85 -9.45
CA ASP A 268 10.21 -22.22 -9.18
C ASP A 268 8.66 -22.31 -9.19
N PRO A 269 8.04 -22.98 -10.19
CA PRO A 269 6.60 -23.07 -10.30
C PRO A 269 5.95 -23.91 -9.18
N LEU A 270 6.65 -24.93 -8.65
CA LEU A 270 6.14 -25.78 -7.58
C LEU A 270 6.08 -25.01 -6.26
N VAL A 271 7.12 -24.22 -5.98
CA VAL A 271 7.13 -23.32 -4.81
C VAL A 271 6.02 -22.28 -4.95
N THR A 272 5.88 -21.68 -6.13
CA THR A 272 4.85 -20.66 -6.40
C THR A 272 3.44 -21.21 -6.18
N ASP A 273 3.12 -22.40 -6.70
CA ASP A 273 1.79 -23.01 -6.53
C ASP A 273 1.53 -23.37 -5.05
N LYS A 274 2.52 -23.94 -4.36
CA LYS A 274 2.41 -24.24 -2.92
C LYS A 274 2.14 -22.98 -2.10
N GLN A 275 2.90 -21.91 -2.32
CA GLN A 275 2.70 -20.62 -1.63
C GLN A 275 1.30 -20.05 -1.92
N ALA A 276 0.85 -20.11 -3.18
CA ALA A 276 -0.47 -19.64 -3.56
C ALA A 276 -1.60 -20.45 -2.89
N ILE A 277 -1.45 -21.78 -2.78
CA ILE A 277 -2.40 -22.62 -2.03
C ILE A 277 -2.47 -22.19 -0.55
N THR A 278 -1.31 -21.98 0.09
CA THR A 278 -1.27 -21.57 1.49
C THR A 278 -1.90 -20.19 1.72
N LEU A 279 -1.66 -19.23 0.82
CA LEU A 279 -2.30 -17.91 0.87
C LEU A 279 -3.82 -18.00 0.70
N LEU A 280 -4.30 -18.83 -0.23
CA LEU A 280 -5.72 -19.04 -0.46
C LEU A 280 -6.42 -19.67 0.76
N GLN A 281 -5.79 -20.67 1.38
CA GLN A 281 -6.30 -21.27 2.61
C GLN A 281 -6.38 -20.25 3.75
N CYS A 282 -5.32 -19.48 3.96
CA CYS A 282 -5.27 -18.43 4.98
C CYS A 282 -6.35 -17.36 4.75
N ALA A 283 -6.51 -16.88 3.51
CA ALA A 283 -7.53 -15.90 3.16
C ALA A 283 -8.94 -16.41 3.46
N ASN A 284 -9.24 -17.68 3.13
CA ASN A 284 -10.54 -18.30 3.40
C ASN A 284 -10.79 -18.48 4.91
N GLU A 285 -9.80 -18.93 5.67
CA GLU A 285 -9.90 -19.07 7.13
C GLU A 285 -10.17 -17.73 7.82
N LEU A 286 -9.45 -16.68 7.41
CA LEU A 286 -9.67 -15.33 7.93
C LEU A 286 -11.03 -14.76 7.52
N LEU A 287 -11.50 -15.05 6.30
CA LEU A 287 -12.81 -14.57 5.83
C LEU A 287 -13.95 -15.17 6.66
N VAL A 288 -13.88 -16.46 6.98
CA VAL A 288 -14.80 -17.12 7.90
C VAL A 288 -14.72 -16.45 9.28
N HIS A 289 -13.51 -16.21 9.80
CA HIS A 289 -13.34 -15.56 11.10
C HIS A 289 -13.97 -14.15 11.15
N THR A 290 -13.80 -13.35 10.10
CA THR A 290 -14.32 -11.97 10.04
C THR A 290 -15.83 -11.90 9.91
N ASN A 291 -16.48 -12.92 9.32
CA ASN A 291 -17.94 -12.97 9.21
C ASN A 291 -18.64 -13.36 10.53
N HIS A 292 -17.88 -13.82 11.52
CA HIS A 292 -18.38 -14.22 12.84
C HIS A 292 -18.03 -13.23 13.96
N ARG A 293 -17.46 -12.06 13.63
CA ARG A 293 -17.21 -10.94 14.56
C ARG A 293 -18.24 -9.84 14.37
#